data_AF-A0A8J7CDA5-F1
#
_entry.id   AF-A0A8J7CDA5-F1
#
_cell.length_a   1.000
_cell.length_b   1.000
_cell.length_c   1.000
_cell.angle_alpha   90.00
_cell.angle_beta   90.00
_cell.angle_gamma   90.00
#
_symmetry.space_group_name_H-M   'P 1'
#
loop_
_entity.id
_entity.type
_entity.pdbx_description
1 polymer ?
#
loop_
_entity_poly.entity_id
_entity_poly.type
_entity_poly.pdbx_seq_one_letter_code
_entity_poly.pdbx_strand_id
1 'polypeptide(L)'
;MNIAFFEPLNRSWERMKHILWQPFDLTKWLVLGFSAWLAGLMDGAGGGGWKWMADENDFPGRCNLPDSGEAFRNAGEAFIWLPIIFVVIMAVAAILLLILWLSSRAKFIYLDNVIHNRAQIREPWHRLRDLGNSLFLWRIAFIVACGLVALLLLLLFFAPAATLSFSDALAGLSYAAMGFGVLILIVFGILAAYVALFLEGFVIPIMYKFDLKATEAWRYFLPWLKAQPLPFFLYGLFVLVLGFCVVVIFGLACLLTCCIVALPYVGTVILLPIWVTYRLFSVEFLAQFDPGFDLFIPAEIEIEVDA
;
A
#
# COMPACT_ATOMS: atom_id res chain seq x y z
N MET A 1 30.83 4.12 1.37
CA MET A 1 29.53 4.67 1.79
C MET A 1 28.99 3.77 2.89
N ASN A 2 29.04 4.20 4.16
CA ASN A 2 28.47 3.42 5.26
C ASN A 2 26.97 3.71 5.31
N ILE A 3 26.17 2.76 4.85
CA ILE A 3 24.72 2.88 4.89
C ILE A 3 24.26 2.55 6.30
N ALA A 4 23.74 3.56 7.00
CA ALA A 4 23.22 3.41 8.34
C ALA A 4 21.68 3.41 8.29
N PHE A 5 21.06 2.47 9.01
CA PHE A 5 19.59 2.39 9.12
C PHE A 5 19.08 3.07 10.40
N PHE A 6 19.85 3.03 11.48
CA PHE A 6 19.47 3.63 12.76
C PHE A 6 19.64 5.16 12.77
N GLU A 7 20.68 5.69 12.13
CA GLU A 7 20.95 7.13 12.10
C GLU A 7 19.82 7.93 11.42
N PRO A 8 19.35 7.54 10.20
CA PRO A 8 18.22 8.22 9.56
C PRO A 8 16.92 8.03 10.32
N LEU A 9 16.74 6.86 10.97
CA LEU A 9 15.57 6.60 11.79
C LEU A 9 15.52 7.54 12.99
N ASN A 10 16.64 7.73 13.69
CA ASN A 10 16.71 8.63 14.84
C ASN A 10 16.47 10.08 14.42
N ARG A 11 17.11 10.54 13.32
CA ARG A 11 16.88 11.88 12.77
C ARG A 11 15.41 12.09 12.35
N SER A 12 14.81 11.08 11.73
CA SER A 12 13.40 11.11 11.33
C SER A 12 12.45 11.16 12.53
N TRP A 13 12.77 10.43 13.61
CA TRP A 13 12.03 10.47 14.87
C TRP A 13 12.13 11.85 15.54
N GLU A 14 13.31 12.46 15.53
CA GLU A 14 13.50 13.83 16.04
C GLU A 14 12.72 14.86 15.24
N ARG A 15 12.78 14.81 13.91
CA ARG A 15 11.97 15.68 13.04
C ARG A 15 10.47 15.47 13.25
N MET A 16 10.01 14.23 13.40
CA MET A 16 8.62 13.91 13.70
C MET A 16 8.17 14.58 15.01
N LYS A 17 8.99 14.50 16.07
CA LYS A 17 8.71 15.19 17.34
C LYS A 17 8.60 16.69 17.14
N HIS A 18 9.49 17.30 16.34
CA HIS A 18 9.39 18.74 16.03
C HIS A 18 8.11 19.07 15.27
N ILE A 19 7.77 18.32 14.22
CA ILE A 19 6.60 18.60 13.36
C ILE A 19 5.28 18.47 14.13
N LEU A 20 5.17 17.45 14.97
CA LEU A 20 3.92 17.12 15.66
C LEU A 20 3.79 17.75 17.04
N TRP A 21 4.90 17.88 17.79
CA TRP A 21 4.86 18.27 19.21
C TRP A 21 5.40 19.69 19.45
N GLN A 22 6.04 20.35 18.47
CA GLN A 22 6.65 21.67 18.64
C GLN A 22 6.39 22.63 17.45
N PRO A 23 5.29 23.42 17.45
CA PRO A 23 4.24 23.51 18.47
C PRO A 23 3.16 22.42 18.32
N PHE A 24 2.62 21.93 19.44
CA PHE A 24 1.46 21.03 19.43
C PHE A 24 0.20 21.80 19.00
N ASP A 25 -0.33 21.46 17.84
CA ASP A 25 -1.61 21.99 17.31
C ASP A 25 -2.53 20.82 16.97
N LEU A 26 -3.65 20.72 17.68
CA LEU A 26 -4.65 19.66 17.47
C LEU A 26 -5.23 19.70 16.05
N THR A 27 -5.40 20.89 15.48
CA THR A 27 -5.90 21.07 14.11
C THR A 27 -4.94 20.44 13.11
N LYS A 28 -3.64 20.74 13.26
CA LYS A 28 -2.57 20.15 12.46
C LYS A 28 -2.52 18.62 12.63
N TRP A 29 -2.65 18.13 13.86
CA TRP A 29 -2.66 16.70 14.14
C TRP A 29 -3.80 15.98 13.43
N LEU A 30 -5.02 16.51 13.51
CA LEU A 30 -6.20 15.92 12.87
C LEU A 30 -6.15 16.02 11.34
N VAL A 31 -5.64 17.13 10.79
CA VAL A 31 -5.46 17.32 9.34
C VAL A 31 -4.39 16.37 8.79
N LEU A 32 -3.25 16.26 9.46
CA LEU A 32 -2.21 15.29 9.09
C LEU A 32 -2.74 13.86 9.21
N GLY A 33 -3.46 13.54 10.28
CA GLY A 33 -4.07 12.22 10.49
C GLY A 33 -5.09 11.88 9.41
N PHE A 34 -5.90 12.85 9.02
CA PHE A 34 -6.83 12.70 7.91
C PHE A 34 -6.11 12.49 6.57
N SER A 35 -5.05 13.25 6.28
CA SER A 35 -4.27 13.06 5.06
C SER A 35 -3.53 11.73 5.02
N ALA A 36 -3.00 11.27 6.17
CA ALA A 36 -2.35 9.97 6.31
C ALA A 36 -3.35 8.80 6.17
N TRP A 37 -4.53 8.93 6.80
CA TRP A 37 -5.62 7.97 6.67
C TRP A 37 -6.11 7.85 5.22
N LEU A 38 -6.34 8.98 4.55
CA LEU A 38 -6.70 9.00 3.13
C LEU A 38 -5.59 8.40 2.26
N ALA A 39 -4.32 8.71 2.55
CA ALA A 39 -3.19 8.16 1.83
C ALA A 39 -3.14 6.63 1.92
N GLY A 40 -3.34 6.07 3.12
CA GLY A 40 -3.28 4.64 3.40
C GLY A 40 -4.55 3.84 3.09
N LEU A 41 -5.67 4.48 2.73
CA LEU A 41 -6.96 3.79 2.56
C LEU A 41 -6.97 2.69 1.49
N MET A 42 -6.01 2.71 0.56
CA MET A 42 -5.89 1.76 -0.55
C MET A 42 -4.63 0.92 -0.53
N ASP A 43 -3.81 1.05 0.52
CA ASP A 43 -2.57 0.30 0.65
C ASP A 43 -2.90 -1.00 1.41
N GLY A 44 -3.34 -2.00 0.63
CA GLY A 44 -3.99 -3.23 1.10
C GLY A 44 -3.14 -4.23 1.89
N ALA A 45 -2.14 -3.79 2.67
CA ALA A 45 -1.25 -4.69 3.43
C ALA A 45 -1.21 -4.46 4.95
N GLY A 46 -1.87 -3.43 5.51
CA GLY A 46 -1.71 -3.19 6.96
C GLY A 46 -2.59 -2.11 7.61
N GLY A 47 -3.67 -1.67 6.98
CA GLY A 47 -4.61 -0.71 7.56
C GLY A 47 -6.04 -1.24 7.40
N GLY A 48 -6.76 -1.36 8.51
CA GLY A 48 -8.10 -1.95 8.57
C GLY A 48 -9.06 -1.42 7.51
N GLY A 49 -9.78 -2.35 6.85
CA GLY A 49 -10.78 -1.98 5.87
C GLY A 49 -11.58 -3.15 5.32
N TRP A 50 -10.93 -4.15 4.69
CA TRP A 50 -11.66 -5.17 3.91
C TRP A 50 -11.31 -6.64 4.19
N LYS A 51 -10.70 -6.95 5.34
CA LYS A 51 -10.37 -8.35 5.70
C LYS A 51 -11.23 -8.97 6.82
N TRP A 52 -12.43 -8.44 7.07
CA TRP A 52 -13.31 -8.94 8.14
C TRP A 52 -14.78 -9.10 7.71
N MET A 53 -15.00 -9.65 6.52
CA MET A 53 -16.30 -10.20 6.12
C MET A 53 -16.15 -11.60 5.50
N ALA A 54 -15.26 -12.42 6.05
CA ALA A 54 -15.40 -13.86 5.98
C ALA A 54 -15.82 -14.28 7.38
N ASP A 55 -17.14 -14.43 7.57
CA ASP A 55 -17.68 -15.07 8.76
C ASP A 55 -17.08 -16.49 8.84
N GLU A 56 -16.33 -16.76 9.90
CA GLU A 56 -15.66 -18.04 10.13
C GLU A 56 -16.66 -19.18 10.37
N ASN A 57 -17.94 -18.85 10.55
CA ASN A 57 -19.04 -19.81 10.67
C ASN A 57 -19.51 -20.39 9.33
N ASP A 58 -18.99 -19.93 8.18
CA ASP A 58 -19.39 -20.38 6.84
C ASP A 58 -18.35 -21.29 6.17
N PHE A 59 -17.52 -21.99 6.96
CA PHE A 59 -16.76 -23.15 6.49
C PHE A 59 -17.57 -24.45 6.73
N PRO A 60 -18.47 -24.87 5.82
CA PRO A 60 -18.91 -26.24 5.82
C PRO A 60 -17.75 -27.10 5.31
N GLY A 61 -17.09 -27.79 6.23
CA GLY A 61 -16.26 -28.97 5.98
C GLY A 61 -17.06 -30.16 5.43
N ARG A 62 -17.88 -29.92 4.41
CA ARG A 62 -18.51 -30.88 3.50
C ARG A 62 -18.74 -30.17 2.17
N CYS A 63 -17.94 -30.50 1.16
CA CYS A 63 -18.29 -30.23 -0.23
C CYS A 63 -19.48 -31.10 -0.62
N ASN A 64 -20.69 -30.73 -0.20
CA ASN A 64 -21.88 -31.14 -0.94
C ASN A 64 -21.90 -30.26 -2.19
N LEU A 65 -21.49 -30.83 -3.33
CA LEU A 65 -21.82 -30.25 -4.62
C LEU A 65 -23.35 -30.02 -4.64
N PRO A 66 -23.83 -28.79 -4.83
CA PRO A 66 -25.24 -28.55 -5.05
C PRO A 66 -25.66 -29.41 -6.24
N ASP A 67 -26.71 -30.20 -6.08
CA ASP A 67 -27.30 -30.91 -7.20
C ASP A 67 -27.65 -29.87 -8.27
N SER A 68 -27.00 -29.99 -9.42
CA SER A 68 -27.10 -29.03 -10.52
C SER A 68 -28.54 -28.80 -11.00
N GLY A 69 -29.49 -29.66 -10.63
CA GLY A 69 -30.92 -29.45 -10.87
C GLY A 69 -31.58 -28.35 -10.02
N GLU A 70 -31.12 -28.08 -8.80
CA GLU A 70 -31.75 -27.10 -7.90
C GLU A 70 -31.18 -25.68 -8.04
N ALA A 71 -29.90 -25.56 -8.40
CA ALA A 71 -29.26 -24.28 -8.67
C ALA A 71 -29.86 -23.57 -9.90
N PHE A 72 -30.22 -24.31 -10.95
CA PHE A 72 -30.89 -23.76 -12.14
C PHE A 72 -32.36 -23.40 -11.89
N ARG A 73 -33.04 -24.06 -10.94
CA ARG A 73 -34.43 -23.77 -10.60
C ARG A 73 -34.58 -22.47 -9.77
N ASN A 74 -33.60 -22.19 -8.90
CA ASN A 74 -33.51 -20.92 -8.17
C ASN A 74 -32.91 -19.76 -8.99
N ALA A 75 -32.22 -20.05 -10.10
CA ALA A 75 -31.72 -19.02 -11.02
C ALA A 75 -32.84 -18.23 -11.72
N GLY A 76 -34.05 -18.81 -11.83
CA GLY A 76 -35.24 -18.13 -12.34
C GLY A 76 -35.69 -16.93 -11.49
N GLU A 77 -35.49 -16.99 -10.16
CA GLU A 77 -35.76 -15.86 -9.25
C GLU A 77 -34.55 -14.91 -9.12
N ALA A 78 -33.33 -15.39 -9.39
CA ALA A 78 -32.13 -14.56 -9.42
C ALA A 78 -32.08 -13.59 -10.63
N PHE A 79 -32.81 -13.87 -11.71
CA PHE A 79 -32.85 -13.01 -12.90
C PHE A 79 -33.39 -11.59 -12.62
N ILE A 80 -34.26 -11.43 -11.62
CA ILE A 80 -34.77 -10.12 -11.17
C ILE A 80 -33.69 -9.33 -10.41
N TRP A 81 -32.77 -10.02 -9.72
CA TRP A 81 -31.71 -9.41 -8.92
C TRP A 81 -30.41 -9.17 -9.69
N LEU A 82 -30.18 -9.85 -10.83
CA LEU A 82 -29.02 -9.62 -11.71
C LEU A 82 -28.76 -8.13 -12.05
N PRO A 83 -29.76 -7.32 -12.46
CA PRO A 83 -29.52 -5.90 -12.71
C PRO A 83 -29.15 -5.14 -11.44
N ILE A 84 -29.73 -5.48 -10.28
CA ILE A 84 -29.44 -4.84 -9.00
C ILE A 84 -28.01 -5.17 -8.55
N ILE A 85 -27.60 -6.44 -8.66
CA ILE A 85 -26.24 -6.90 -8.35
C ILE A 85 -25.23 -6.19 -9.27
N PHE A 86 -25.51 -6.08 -10.57
CA PHE A 86 -24.64 -5.36 -11.51
C PHE A 86 -24.49 -3.88 -11.13
N VAL A 87 -25.59 -3.20 -10.79
CA VAL A 87 -25.56 -1.80 -10.34
C VAL A 87 -24.76 -1.65 -9.04
N VAL A 88 -24.92 -2.56 -8.08
CA VAL A 88 -24.15 -2.55 -6.83
C VAL A 88 -22.66 -2.76 -7.10
N ILE A 89 -22.28 -3.73 -7.94
CA ILE A 89 -20.87 -3.96 -8.30
C ILE A 89 -20.26 -2.73 -8.98
N MET A 90 -20.99 -2.13 -9.93
CA MET A 90 -20.55 -0.90 -10.59
C MET A 90 -20.40 0.27 -9.62
N ALA A 91 -21.34 0.43 -8.68
CA ALA A 91 -21.28 1.46 -7.65
C ALA A 91 -20.07 1.23 -6.72
N VAL A 92 -19.84 0.01 -6.27
CA VAL A 92 -18.67 -0.35 -5.45
C VAL A 92 -17.39 -0.05 -6.23
N ALA A 93 -17.26 -0.53 -7.46
CA ALA A 93 -16.07 -0.29 -8.29
C ALA A 93 -15.81 1.21 -8.50
N ALA A 94 -16.85 2.01 -8.76
CA ALA A 94 -16.74 3.46 -8.87
C ALA A 94 -16.25 4.09 -7.56
N ILE A 95 -16.77 3.66 -6.41
CA ILE A 95 -16.30 4.10 -5.09
C ILE A 95 -14.82 3.74 -4.90
N LEU A 96 -14.41 2.52 -5.24
CA LEU A 96 -13.00 2.10 -5.07
C LEU A 96 -12.06 2.93 -5.95
N LEU A 97 -12.47 3.23 -7.18
CA LEU A 97 -11.70 4.08 -8.08
C LEU A 97 -11.60 5.52 -7.55
N LEU A 98 -12.69 6.07 -7.03
CA LEU A 98 -12.68 7.39 -6.39
C LEU A 98 -11.77 7.43 -5.17
N ILE A 99 -11.82 6.39 -4.33
CA ILE A 99 -10.95 6.24 -3.17
C ILE A 99 -9.49 6.12 -3.63
N LEU A 100 -9.17 5.31 -4.64
CA LEU A 100 -7.80 5.16 -5.16
C LEU A 100 -7.26 6.48 -5.72
N TRP A 101 -8.11 7.24 -6.41
CA TRP A 101 -7.78 8.58 -6.89
C TRP A 101 -7.49 9.54 -5.73
N LEU A 102 -8.38 9.54 -4.72
CA LEU A 102 -8.24 10.37 -3.52
C LEU A 102 -6.99 9.99 -2.70
N SER A 103 -6.69 8.70 -2.54
CA SER A 103 -5.49 8.19 -1.86
C SER A 103 -4.21 8.64 -2.58
N SER A 104 -4.20 8.56 -3.91
CA SER A 104 -3.05 9.00 -4.72
C SER A 104 -2.77 10.50 -4.57
N ARG A 105 -3.82 11.31 -4.44
CA ARG A 105 -3.74 12.75 -4.14
C ARG A 105 -3.24 13.03 -2.73
N ALA A 106 -3.83 12.35 -1.75
CA ALA A 106 -3.54 12.53 -0.35
C ALA A 106 -2.07 12.25 -0.02
N LYS A 107 -1.42 11.28 -0.69
CA LYS A 107 0.01 10.98 -0.52
C LYS A 107 0.92 12.19 -0.77
N PHE A 108 0.62 13.00 -1.78
CA PHE A 108 1.39 14.21 -2.10
C PHE A 108 1.11 15.36 -1.12
N ILE A 109 -0.15 15.53 -0.73
CA ILE A 109 -0.54 16.55 0.25
C ILE A 109 0.05 16.24 1.63
N TYR A 110 0.05 14.97 2.02
CA TYR A 110 0.68 14.51 3.25
C TYR A 110 2.19 14.77 3.22
N LEU A 111 2.86 14.41 2.11
CA LEU A 111 4.29 14.65 1.96
C LEU A 111 4.63 16.15 2.05
N ASP A 112 3.91 17.01 1.31
CA ASP A 112 4.13 18.46 1.32
C ASP A 112 3.94 19.07 2.72
N ASN A 113 2.89 18.67 3.42
CA ASN A 113 2.62 19.16 4.78
C ASN A 113 3.68 18.69 5.79
N VAL A 114 4.19 17.47 5.65
CA VAL A 114 5.26 16.93 6.50
C VAL A 114 6.60 17.65 6.25
N ILE A 115 6.97 17.88 4.98
CA ILE A 115 8.23 18.56 4.63
C ILE A 115 8.20 20.02 5.06
N HIS A 116 7.13 20.75 4.71
CA HIS A 116 7.04 22.19 4.98
C HIS A 116 6.55 22.52 6.39
N ASN A 117 6.23 21.51 7.21
CA ASN A 117 5.68 21.67 8.55
C ASN A 117 4.37 22.50 8.56
N ARG A 118 3.53 22.37 7.52
CA ARG A 118 2.26 23.11 7.34
C ARG A 118 1.05 22.17 7.47
N ALA A 119 -0.14 22.74 7.60
CA ALA A 119 -1.42 22.02 7.70
C ALA A 119 -2.41 22.51 6.64
N GLN A 120 -1.98 22.58 5.38
CA GLN A 120 -2.75 23.16 4.28
C GLN A 120 -3.21 22.07 3.31
N ILE A 121 -4.50 22.08 3.00
CA ILE A 121 -5.10 21.12 2.06
C ILE A 121 -5.29 21.78 0.68
N ARG A 122 -5.74 23.04 0.65
CA ARG A 122 -6.22 23.68 -0.59
C ARG A 122 -5.12 24.01 -1.59
N GLU A 123 -4.02 24.62 -1.15
CA GLU A 123 -2.93 25.02 -2.05
C GLU A 123 -2.22 23.81 -2.68
N PRO A 124 -1.79 22.78 -1.91
CA PRO A 124 -1.09 21.63 -2.48
C PRO A 124 -1.98 20.77 -3.38
N TRP A 125 -3.30 20.78 -3.13
CA TRP A 125 -4.29 20.06 -3.94
C TRP A 125 -4.31 20.51 -5.41
N HIS A 126 -4.18 21.81 -5.65
CA HIS A 126 -4.16 22.36 -7.01
C HIS A 126 -2.77 22.26 -7.65
N ARG A 127 -1.70 22.54 -6.88
CA ARG A 127 -0.33 22.51 -7.37
C ARG A 127 0.11 21.10 -7.78
N LEU A 128 -0.17 20.10 -6.95
CA LEU A 128 0.27 18.71 -7.16
C LEU A 128 -0.76 17.91 -7.98
N ARG A 129 -1.60 18.60 -8.77
CA ARG A 129 -2.68 17.98 -9.53
C ARG A 129 -2.15 17.04 -10.61
N ASP A 130 -1.10 17.40 -11.31
CA ASP A 130 -0.67 16.55 -12.43
C ASP A 130 0.12 15.31 -11.94
N LEU A 131 0.92 15.47 -10.89
CA LEU A 131 1.64 14.37 -10.23
C LEU A 131 0.71 13.30 -9.65
N GLY A 132 -0.33 13.70 -8.91
CA GLY A 132 -1.29 12.74 -8.35
C GLY A 132 -2.12 12.00 -9.40
N ASN A 133 -2.42 12.62 -10.55
CA ASN A 133 -3.10 11.93 -11.66
C ASN A 133 -2.17 10.89 -12.30
N SER A 134 -0.88 11.22 -12.48
CA SER A 134 0.10 10.26 -13.01
C SER A 134 0.28 9.07 -12.06
N LEU A 135 0.35 9.30 -10.75
CA LEU A 135 0.44 8.22 -9.76
C LEU A 135 -0.80 7.34 -9.75
N PHE A 136 -1.99 7.94 -9.84
CA PHE A 136 -3.26 7.21 -9.91
C PHE A 136 -3.31 6.26 -11.11
N LEU A 137 -2.97 6.75 -12.31
CA LEU A 137 -2.94 5.93 -13.52
C LEU A 137 -1.93 4.79 -13.40
N TRP A 138 -0.75 5.07 -12.83
CA TRP A 138 0.27 4.04 -12.61
C TRP A 138 -0.22 2.97 -11.62
N ARG A 139 -0.86 3.38 -10.51
CA ARG A 139 -1.42 2.44 -9.52
C ARG A 139 -2.53 1.58 -10.10
N ILE A 140 -3.44 2.14 -10.91
CA ILE A 140 -4.46 1.35 -11.61
C ILE A 140 -3.79 0.34 -12.55
N ALA A 141 -2.85 0.79 -13.38
CA ALA A 141 -2.17 -0.09 -14.31
C ALA A 141 -1.45 -1.23 -13.58
N PHE A 142 -0.81 -0.93 -12.45
CA PHE A 142 -0.15 -1.91 -11.60
C PHE A 142 -1.14 -2.90 -10.96
N ILE A 143 -2.24 -2.43 -10.38
CA ILE A 143 -3.28 -3.29 -9.77
C ILE A 143 -3.90 -4.21 -10.82
N VAL A 144 -4.24 -3.68 -11.99
CA VAL A 144 -4.81 -4.46 -13.09
C VAL A 144 -3.81 -5.49 -13.62
N ALA A 145 -2.56 -5.09 -13.85
CA ALA A 145 -1.52 -6.01 -14.31
C ALA A 145 -1.25 -7.13 -13.29
N CYS A 146 -1.11 -6.78 -12.00
CA CYS A 146 -0.93 -7.76 -10.94
C CYS A 146 -2.15 -8.68 -10.78
N GLY A 147 -3.36 -8.13 -10.88
CA GLY A 147 -4.60 -8.89 -10.82
C GLY A 147 -4.73 -9.88 -11.98
N LEU A 148 -4.38 -9.48 -13.20
CA LEU A 148 -4.40 -10.36 -14.38
C LEU A 148 -3.37 -11.50 -14.26
N VAL A 149 -2.15 -11.20 -13.80
CA VAL A 149 -1.12 -12.23 -13.58
C VAL A 149 -1.53 -13.18 -12.46
N ALA A 150 -2.04 -12.66 -11.34
CA ALA A 150 -2.53 -13.50 -10.24
C ALA A 150 -3.71 -14.39 -10.69
N LEU A 151 -4.65 -13.84 -11.48
CA LEU A 151 -5.75 -14.61 -12.05
C LEU A 151 -5.26 -15.70 -13.00
N LEU A 152 -4.28 -15.40 -13.87
CA LEU A 152 -3.68 -16.38 -14.77
C LEU A 152 -3.00 -17.51 -13.98
N LEU A 153 -2.23 -17.18 -12.94
CA LEU A 153 -1.60 -18.17 -12.08
C LEU A 153 -2.64 -19.02 -11.34
N LEU A 154 -3.69 -18.39 -10.80
CA LEU A 154 -4.79 -19.11 -10.17
C LEU A 154 -5.47 -20.07 -11.15
N LEU A 155 -5.80 -19.64 -12.36
CA LEU A 155 -6.39 -20.49 -13.39
C LEU A 155 -5.44 -21.62 -13.81
N LEU A 156 -4.14 -21.34 -13.96
CA LEU A 156 -3.16 -22.33 -14.38
C LEU A 156 -2.97 -23.45 -13.35
N PHE A 157 -2.92 -23.11 -12.06
CA PHE A 157 -2.61 -24.07 -10.99
C PHE A 157 -3.85 -24.67 -10.32
N PHE A 158 -4.97 -23.94 -10.23
CA PHE A 158 -6.18 -24.41 -9.53
C PHE A 158 -7.27 -24.93 -10.47
N ALA A 159 -7.37 -24.47 -11.72
CA ALA A 159 -8.39 -24.99 -12.63
C ALA A 159 -8.18 -26.47 -13.00
N PRO A 160 -6.96 -26.95 -13.32
CA PRO A 160 -6.73 -28.36 -13.62
C PRO A 160 -6.99 -29.27 -12.41
N ALA A 161 -6.72 -28.79 -11.19
CA ALA A 161 -6.97 -29.51 -9.94
C ALA A 161 -8.46 -29.77 -9.70
N ALA A 162 -9.33 -28.86 -10.12
CA ALA A 162 -10.78 -29.02 -10.02
C ALA A 162 -11.35 -30.02 -11.07
N THR A 163 -10.68 -30.17 -12.22
CA THR A 163 -11.19 -30.98 -13.36
C THR A 163 -10.56 -32.37 -13.49
N LEU A 164 -9.35 -32.60 -12.96
CA LEU A 164 -8.56 -33.82 -13.20
C LEU A 164 -8.54 -34.80 -12.01
N SER A 165 -9.32 -34.53 -10.96
CA SER A 165 -9.45 -35.37 -9.75
C SER A 165 -10.11 -36.74 -9.98
N PHE A 166 -10.31 -37.16 -11.23
CA PHE A 166 -10.98 -38.41 -11.60
C PHE A 166 -10.10 -39.68 -11.55
N SER A 167 -8.78 -39.59 -11.32
CA SER A 167 -7.94 -40.77 -11.10
C SER A 167 -6.87 -40.58 -10.02
N ASP A 168 -6.69 -41.62 -9.18
CA ASP A 168 -5.83 -41.59 -7.98
C ASP A 168 -4.35 -41.26 -8.28
N ALA A 169 -3.87 -41.59 -9.48
CA ALA A 169 -2.52 -41.26 -9.93
C ALA A 169 -2.35 -39.78 -10.33
N LEU A 170 -3.40 -39.13 -10.86
CA LEU A 170 -3.37 -37.70 -11.19
C LEU A 170 -3.61 -36.82 -9.96
N ALA A 171 -4.29 -37.32 -8.93
CA ALA A 171 -4.51 -36.61 -7.68
C ALA A 171 -3.18 -36.24 -6.99
N GLY A 172 -2.19 -37.16 -6.97
CA GLY A 172 -0.86 -36.90 -6.41
C GLY A 172 -0.08 -35.79 -7.12
N LEU A 173 -0.12 -35.75 -8.46
CA LEU A 173 0.45 -34.65 -9.26
C LEU A 173 -0.30 -33.33 -9.05
N SER A 174 -1.61 -33.39 -8.85
CA SER A 174 -2.45 -32.22 -8.60
C SER A 174 -2.12 -31.54 -7.26
N TYR A 175 -1.90 -32.30 -6.19
CA TYR A 175 -1.50 -31.73 -4.89
C TYR A 175 -0.10 -31.11 -4.93
N ALA A 176 0.86 -31.74 -5.63
CA ALA A 176 2.20 -31.17 -5.82
C ALA A 176 2.17 -29.88 -6.67
N ALA A 177 1.37 -29.85 -7.73
CA ALA A 177 1.18 -28.66 -8.56
C ALA A 177 0.49 -27.52 -7.79
N MET A 178 -0.47 -27.82 -6.91
CA MET A 178 -1.13 -26.83 -6.07
C MET A 178 -0.16 -26.21 -5.05
N GLY A 179 0.68 -27.04 -4.40
CA GLY A 179 1.72 -26.55 -3.49
C GLY A 179 2.73 -25.63 -4.18
N PHE A 180 3.18 -26.01 -5.39
CA PHE A 180 4.09 -25.18 -6.18
C PHE A 180 3.42 -23.89 -6.68
N GLY A 181 2.14 -23.95 -7.07
CA GLY A 181 1.35 -22.78 -7.46
C GLY A 181 1.17 -21.78 -6.33
N VAL A 182 0.90 -22.25 -5.12
CA VAL A 182 0.82 -21.39 -3.91
C VAL A 182 2.18 -20.73 -3.64
N LEU A 183 3.28 -21.48 -3.73
CA LEU A 183 4.63 -20.92 -3.55
C LEU A 183 4.91 -19.81 -4.57
N ILE A 184 4.57 -20.03 -5.86
CA ILE A 184 4.73 -19.01 -6.91
C ILE A 184 3.87 -17.77 -6.60
N LEU A 185 2.62 -17.96 -6.18
CA LEU A 185 1.74 -16.85 -5.80
C LEU A 185 2.30 -16.05 -4.62
N ILE A 186 2.89 -16.72 -3.62
CA ILE A 186 3.55 -16.06 -2.49
C ILE A 186 4.75 -15.24 -2.97
N VAL A 187 5.63 -15.84 -3.80
CA VAL A 187 6.80 -15.13 -4.36
C VAL A 187 6.35 -13.93 -5.18
N PHE A 188 5.33 -14.10 -6.03
CA PHE A 188 4.76 -13.01 -6.81
C PHE A 188 4.19 -11.90 -5.92
N GLY A 189 3.45 -12.26 -4.87
CA GLY A 189 2.92 -11.32 -3.89
C GLY A 189 4.02 -10.53 -3.18
N ILE A 190 5.12 -11.19 -2.80
CA ILE A 190 6.29 -10.53 -2.20
C ILE A 190 6.91 -9.53 -3.19
N LEU A 191 7.11 -9.93 -4.45
CA LEU A 191 7.66 -9.04 -5.47
C LEU A 191 6.75 -7.82 -5.71
N ALA A 192 5.44 -8.04 -5.80
CA ALA A 192 4.46 -6.96 -5.94
C ALA A 192 4.47 -6.02 -4.72
N ALA A 193 4.60 -6.57 -3.51
CA ALA A 193 4.70 -5.79 -2.28
C ALA A 193 5.99 -4.93 -2.24
N TYR A 194 7.12 -5.47 -2.68
CA TYR A 194 8.37 -4.69 -2.80
C TYR A 194 8.24 -3.55 -3.82
N VAL A 195 7.60 -3.80 -4.95
CA VAL A 195 7.34 -2.75 -5.96
C VAL A 195 6.44 -1.65 -5.39
N ALA A 196 5.39 -2.01 -4.65
CA ALA A 196 4.53 -1.04 -3.97
C ALA A 196 5.28 -0.26 -2.87
N LEU A 197 6.11 -0.94 -2.08
CA LEU A 197 6.93 -0.33 -1.03
C LEU A 197 7.95 0.67 -1.62
N PHE A 198 8.58 0.34 -2.75
CA PHE A 198 9.48 1.27 -3.43
C PHE A 198 8.73 2.42 -4.12
N LEU A 199 7.54 2.17 -4.67
CA LEU A 199 6.68 3.24 -5.19
C LEU A 199 6.43 4.27 -4.10
N GLU A 200 6.00 3.81 -2.93
CA GLU A 200 5.61 4.70 -1.84
C GLU A 200 6.81 5.36 -1.15
N GLY A 201 7.82 4.57 -0.82
CA GLY A 201 8.99 5.00 -0.07
C GLY A 201 9.91 5.92 -0.88
N PHE A 202 10.10 5.65 -2.18
CA PHE A 202 11.14 6.33 -2.97
C PHE A 202 10.59 7.06 -4.19
N VAL A 203 9.70 6.43 -4.97
CA VAL A 203 9.22 7.03 -6.22
C VAL A 203 8.36 8.27 -5.94
N ILE A 204 7.49 8.26 -4.92
CA ILE A 204 6.68 9.45 -4.58
C ILE A 204 7.56 10.65 -4.16
N PRO A 205 8.56 10.52 -3.26
CA PRO A 205 9.51 11.60 -2.98
C PRO A 205 10.26 12.13 -4.22
N ILE A 206 10.70 11.25 -5.11
CA ILE A 206 11.39 11.63 -6.36
C ILE A 206 10.44 12.39 -7.30
N MET A 207 9.20 11.90 -7.47
CA MET A 207 8.17 12.60 -8.24
C MET A 207 7.91 14.01 -7.68
N TYR A 208 7.91 14.15 -6.36
CA TYR A 208 7.68 15.42 -5.70
C TYR A 208 8.86 16.38 -5.83
N LYS A 209 10.12 15.91 -5.72
CA LYS A 209 11.31 16.76 -5.85
C LYS A 209 11.52 17.26 -7.27
N PHE A 210 11.41 16.37 -8.25
CA PHE A 210 11.78 16.65 -9.64
C PHE A 210 10.60 16.94 -10.57
N ASP A 211 9.38 17.01 -10.05
CA ASP A 211 8.13 17.19 -10.82
C ASP A 211 7.96 16.19 -11.99
N LEU A 212 8.40 14.94 -11.77
CA LEU A 212 8.40 13.89 -12.78
C LEU A 212 7.11 13.05 -12.73
N LYS A 213 6.69 12.53 -13.90
CA LYS A 213 5.62 11.52 -13.97
C LYS A 213 6.07 10.20 -13.33
N ALA A 214 5.12 9.38 -12.87
CA ALA A 214 5.41 8.14 -12.15
C ALA A 214 6.33 7.19 -12.94
N THR A 215 6.15 7.08 -14.25
CA THR A 215 7.00 6.25 -15.13
C THR A 215 8.42 6.79 -15.28
N GLU A 216 8.57 8.12 -15.31
CA GLU A 216 9.87 8.78 -15.43
C GLU A 216 10.63 8.69 -14.11
N ALA A 217 9.95 8.90 -12.99
CA ALA A 217 10.52 8.70 -11.65
C ALA A 217 10.98 7.26 -11.41
N TRP A 218 10.24 6.25 -11.89
CA TRP A 218 10.71 4.86 -11.89
C TRP A 218 11.97 4.66 -12.73
N ARG A 219 12.02 5.24 -13.94
CA ARG A 219 13.21 5.16 -14.79
C ARG A 219 14.42 5.85 -14.16
N TYR A 220 14.19 6.92 -13.40
CA TYR A 220 15.23 7.61 -12.65
C TYR A 220 15.72 6.78 -11.45
N PHE A 221 14.83 6.06 -10.76
CA PHE A 221 15.16 5.23 -9.60
C PHE A 221 15.81 3.88 -9.93
N LEU A 222 15.42 3.25 -11.05
CA LEU A 222 15.87 1.90 -11.42
C LEU A 222 17.41 1.72 -11.53
N PRO A 223 18.18 2.66 -12.09
CA PRO A 223 19.65 2.58 -12.12
C PRO A 223 20.26 2.45 -10.73
N TRP A 224 19.76 3.22 -9.75
CA TRP A 224 20.21 3.17 -8.36
C TRP A 224 19.89 1.83 -7.71
N LEU A 225 18.66 1.34 -7.91
CA LEU A 225 18.23 0.01 -7.42
C LEU A 225 19.11 -1.12 -7.99
N LYS A 226 19.50 -1.03 -9.26
CA LYS A 226 20.37 -2.02 -9.92
C LYS A 226 21.83 -1.90 -9.48
N ALA A 227 22.31 -0.69 -9.23
CA ALA A 227 23.68 -0.46 -8.79
C ALA A 227 23.92 -1.01 -7.37
N GLN A 228 22.93 -0.87 -6.48
CA GLN A 228 23.04 -1.32 -5.09
C GLN A 228 21.75 -1.98 -4.59
N PRO A 229 21.43 -3.23 -4.99
CA PRO A 229 20.17 -3.88 -4.61
C PRO A 229 20.11 -4.26 -3.12
N LEU A 230 21.26 -4.56 -2.52
CA LEU A 230 21.34 -5.07 -1.15
C LEU A 230 20.80 -4.06 -0.11
N PRO A 231 21.21 -2.77 -0.11
CA PRO A 231 20.62 -1.76 0.77
C PRO A 231 19.10 -1.60 0.64
N PHE A 232 18.55 -1.63 -0.57
CA PHE A 232 17.11 -1.51 -0.79
C PHE A 232 16.34 -2.74 -0.30
N PHE A 233 16.92 -3.94 -0.47
CA PHE A 233 16.35 -5.16 0.08
C PHE A 233 16.36 -5.14 1.62
N LEU A 234 17.48 -4.74 2.24
CA LEU A 234 17.56 -4.57 3.70
C LEU A 234 16.59 -3.50 4.21
N TYR A 235 16.41 -2.41 3.48
CA TYR A 235 15.40 -1.40 3.80
C TYR A 235 14.00 -2.02 3.84
N GLY A 236 13.61 -2.80 2.82
CA GLY A 236 12.31 -3.48 2.80
C GLY A 236 12.13 -4.44 3.97
N LEU A 237 13.16 -5.23 4.31
CA LEU A 237 13.15 -6.12 5.46
C LEU A 237 13.03 -5.35 6.79
N PHE A 238 13.78 -4.25 6.93
CA PHE A 238 13.76 -3.40 8.13
C PHE A 238 12.37 -2.78 8.34
N VAL A 239 11.75 -2.30 7.27
CA VAL A 239 10.38 -1.78 7.28
C VAL A 239 9.36 -2.87 7.62
N LEU A 240 9.53 -4.08 7.09
CA LEU A 240 8.66 -5.22 7.42
C LEU A 240 8.73 -5.55 8.92
N VAL A 241 9.95 -5.59 9.50
CA VAL A 241 10.14 -5.81 10.94
C VAL A 241 9.50 -4.69 11.77
N LEU A 242 9.72 -3.43 11.40
CA LEU A 242 9.07 -2.28 12.06
C LEU A 242 7.54 -2.36 11.98
N GLY A 243 7.00 -2.66 10.80
CA GLY A 243 5.56 -2.84 10.59
C GLY A 243 5.00 -3.96 11.46
N PHE A 244 5.68 -5.10 11.53
CA PHE A 244 5.29 -6.21 12.40
C PHE A 244 5.29 -5.80 13.88
N CYS A 245 6.33 -5.12 14.36
CA CYS A 245 6.38 -4.60 15.73
C CYS A 245 5.21 -3.66 16.04
N VAL A 246 4.89 -2.75 15.10
CA VAL A 246 3.77 -1.81 15.26
C VAL A 246 2.44 -2.54 15.31
N VAL A 247 2.21 -3.53 14.45
CA VAL A 247 0.99 -4.35 14.44
C VAL A 247 0.83 -5.11 15.75
N VAL A 248 1.91 -5.68 16.29
CA VAL A 248 1.87 -6.40 17.58
C VAL A 248 1.54 -5.44 18.73
N ILE A 249 2.20 -4.28 18.80
CA ILE A 249 1.94 -3.26 19.83
C ILE A 249 0.50 -2.74 19.73
N PHE A 250 0.04 -2.47 18.52
CA PHE A 250 -1.33 -2.00 18.26
C PHE A 250 -2.37 -3.06 18.61
N GLY A 251 -2.13 -4.33 18.27
CA GLY A 251 -2.99 -5.46 18.64
C GLY A 251 -3.11 -5.61 20.15
N LEU A 252 -1.99 -5.48 20.87
CA LEU A 252 -1.96 -5.53 22.33
C LEU A 252 -2.69 -4.33 22.96
N ALA A 253 -2.53 -3.14 22.40
CA ALA A 253 -3.26 -1.94 22.82
C ALA A 253 -4.78 -2.08 22.58
N CYS A 254 -5.20 -2.67 21.46
CA CYS A 254 -6.61 -2.91 21.14
C CYS A 254 -7.28 -3.86 22.16
N LEU A 255 -6.56 -4.91 22.59
CA LEU A 255 -7.01 -5.83 23.63
C LEU A 255 -7.24 -5.13 24.97
N LEU A 256 -6.40 -4.14 25.31
CA LEU A 256 -6.47 -3.38 26.56
C LEU A 256 -7.53 -2.26 26.54
N THR A 257 -7.86 -1.70 25.38
CA THR A 257 -8.67 -0.46 25.26
C THR A 257 -10.07 -0.67 24.68
N CYS A 258 -10.54 -1.92 24.55
CA CYS A 258 -11.88 -2.29 24.06
C CYS A 258 -12.29 -1.54 22.77
N CYS A 259 -11.74 -1.95 21.63
CA CYS A 259 -12.18 -1.63 20.25
C CYS A 259 -12.26 -0.15 19.83
N ILE A 260 -12.11 0.85 20.72
CA ILE A 260 -12.11 2.28 20.35
C ILE A 260 -10.95 2.58 19.39
N VAL A 261 -9.82 1.92 19.61
CA VAL A 261 -8.61 2.01 18.78
C VAL A 261 -8.77 1.30 17.42
N ALA A 262 -9.74 0.38 17.29
CA ALA A 262 -10.02 -0.30 16.03
C ALA A 262 -10.79 0.58 15.03
N LEU A 263 -11.31 1.74 15.45
CA LEU A 263 -11.87 2.72 14.51
C LEU A 263 -10.77 3.18 13.54
N PRO A 264 -10.95 3.04 12.22
CA PRO A 264 -9.87 3.18 11.25
C PRO A 264 -9.23 4.57 11.27
N TYR A 265 -10.03 5.62 11.48
CA TYR A 265 -9.52 6.98 11.61
C TYR A 265 -8.78 7.20 12.95
N VAL A 266 -9.36 6.77 14.07
CA VAL A 266 -8.75 6.95 15.40
C VAL A 266 -7.43 6.20 15.50
N GLY A 267 -7.38 4.96 14.99
CA GLY A 267 -6.14 4.18 14.91
C GLY A 267 -5.05 4.90 14.12
N THR A 268 -5.38 5.48 12.96
CA THR A 268 -4.39 6.25 12.17
C THR A 268 -3.93 7.54 12.86
N VAL A 269 -4.80 8.22 13.59
CA VAL A 269 -4.47 9.44 14.33
C VAL A 269 -3.56 9.14 15.52
N ILE A 270 -3.75 8.01 16.19
CA ILE A 270 -2.88 7.53 17.27
C ILE A 270 -1.52 7.07 16.71
N LEU A 271 -1.52 6.36 15.58
CA LEU A 271 -0.31 5.87 14.90
C LEU A 271 0.40 6.95 14.06
N LEU A 272 -0.12 8.18 14.03
CA LEU A 272 0.40 9.27 13.22
C LEU A 272 1.91 9.53 13.43
N PRO A 273 2.45 9.53 14.66
CA PRO A 273 3.90 9.63 14.89
C PRO A 273 4.71 8.57 14.12
N ILE A 274 4.19 7.35 14.03
CA ILE A 274 4.84 6.24 13.32
C ILE A 274 4.76 6.48 11.80
N TRP A 275 3.59 6.88 11.28
CA TRP A 275 3.43 7.19 9.85
C TRP A 275 4.32 8.34 9.40
N VAL A 276 4.48 9.39 10.22
CA VAL A 276 5.37 10.52 9.91
C VAL A 276 6.82 10.06 9.97
N THR A 277 7.21 9.30 10.99
CA THR A 277 8.57 8.76 11.10
C THR A 277 8.91 7.86 9.91
N TYR A 278 8.01 6.96 9.52
CA TYR A 278 8.20 6.07 8.36
C TYR A 278 8.39 6.88 7.06
N ARG A 279 7.58 7.93 6.87
CA ARG A 279 7.68 8.79 5.71
C ARG A 279 9.01 9.55 5.66
N LEU A 280 9.40 10.16 6.77
CA LEU A 280 10.67 10.89 6.90
C LEU A 280 11.88 9.96 6.76
N PHE A 281 11.80 8.76 7.33
CA PHE A 281 12.84 7.74 7.24
C PHE A 281 13.13 7.35 5.78
N SER A 282 12.08 7.22 4.97
CA SER A 282 12.22 6.91 3.55
C SER A 282 12.96 8.02 2.78
N VAL A 283 12.68 9.27 3.12
CA VAL A 283 13.33 10.45 2.51
C VAL A 283 14.79 10.59 2.96
N GLU A 284 15.06 10.48 4.26
CA GLU A 284 16.42 10.55 4.81
C GLU A 284 17.28 9.36 4.39
N PHE A 285 16.68 8.18 4.16
CA PHE A 285 17.39 7.05 3.55
C PHE A 285 17.77 7.32 2.10
N LEU A 286 16.89 7.94 1.31
CA LEU A 286 17.17 8.34 -0.07
C LEU A 286 18.32 9.37 -0.13
N ALA A 287 18.33 10.34 0.80
CA ALA A 287 19.35 11.38 0.89
C ALA A 287 20.78 10.86 1.16
N GLN A 288 20.94 9.62 1.66
CA GLN A 288 22.28 9.02 1.83
C GLN A 288 22.96 8.64 0.51
N PHE A 289 22.19 8.46 -0.58
CA PHE A 289 22.73 8.03 -1.86
C PHE A 289 23.22 9.21 -2.70
N ASP A 290 22.50 10.33 -2.64
CA ASP A 290 22.85 11.56 -3.34
C ASP A 290 22.32 12.78 -2.55
N PRO A 291 23.12 13.85 -2.36
CA PRO A 291 22.65 15.10 -1.76
C PRO A 291 21.47 15.71 -2.53
N GLY A 292 21.41 15.50 -3.85
CA GLY A 292 20.34 15.88 -4.74
C GLY A 292 19.00 15.16 -4.48
N PHE A 293 18.94 14.21 -3.55
CA PHE A 293 17.69 13.63 -3.05
C PHE A 293 17.20 14.22 -1.74
N ASP A 294 17.96 15.09 -1.09
CA ASP A 294 17.55 15.72 0.15
C ASP A 294 16.40 16.71 -0.10
N LEU A 295 15.22 16.41 0.44
CA LEU A 295 14.03 17.25 0.33
C LEU A 295 14.01 18.40 1.34
N PHE A 296 14.96 18.42 2.29
CA PHE A 296 15.08 19.46 3.31
C PHE A 296 16.08 20.56 2.94
N ILE A 297 16.89 20.35 1.89
CA ILE A 297 17.77 21.37 1.33
C ILE A 297 16.98 22.11 0.22
N PRO A 298 16.80 23.44 0.30
CA PRO A 298 16.21 24.21 -0.78
C PRO A 298 17.05 24.08 -2.05
N ALA A 299 16.41 23.85 -3.20
CA ALA A 299 17.07 23.71 -4.51
C ALA A 299 17.95 24.92 -4.91
N GLU A 300 17.81 26.06 -4.22
CA GLU A 300 18.63 27.26 -4.43
C GLU A 300 20.09 27.08 -3.98
N ILE A 301 20.39 26.17 -3.04
CA ILE A 301 21.76 25.97 -2.53
C ILE A 301 22.60 25.11 -3.50
N GLU A 302 21.99 24.23 -4.29
CA GLU A 302 22.71 23.44 -5.31
C GLU A 302 23.32 24.32 -6.41
N ILE A 303 22.68 25.46 -6.74
CA ILE A 303 23.18 26.39 -7.75
C ILE A 303 24.40 27.19 -7.24
N GLU A 304 24.51 27.41 -5.93
CA GLU A 304 25.60 28.19 -5.33
C GLU A 304 26.83 27.33 -4.98
N VAL A 305 26.68 26.00 -4.88
CA VAL A 305 27.81 25.08 -4.65
C VAL A 305 28.52 24.69 -5.95
N ASP A 306 27.82 24.76 -7.08
CA ASP A 306 28.36 24.48 -8.42
C ASP A 306 28.77 25.76 -9.21
N ALA A 307 28.69 26.95 -8.60
CA ALA A 307 29.09 28.24 -9.19
C ALA A 307 30.39 28.79 -8.57
#